data_AF-A0A7C4I1G4-F1
#
_entry.id   AF-A0A7C4I1G4-F1
#
_cell.length_a   1.000
_cell.length_b   1.000
_cell.length_c   1.000
_cell.angle_alpha   90.00
_cell.angle_beta   90.00
_cell.angle_gamma   90.00
#
_symmetry.space_group_name_H-M   'P 1'
#
loop_
_entity.id
_entity.type
_entity.pdbx_description
1 polymer ?
#
loop_
_entity_poly.entity_id
_entity_poly.type
_entity_poly.pdbx_seq_one_letter_code
_entity_poly.pdbx_strand_id
1 'polypeptide(L)'
;MKTVKYLRFYCSLRGKRRLTFQPIFPLEFGVGMGLTGTVELPLHAGGVPRWLISRMTRLAKGVLTIMVDEHGVDEVLKRFSDPLWFQAFSCVLGFDWNSSGTTTVTCAVVKSVLANENLGLKMAGGKGFKSLQTLKELDVLGEELNLATGSVEGLKKASRLSAKVDNAAVQDGYSIYHHVILVC
;
A
#
# COMPACT_ATOMS: atom_id res chain seq x y z
N MET A 1 -20.70 1.16 12.92
CA MET A 1 -20.29 0.54 11.64
C MET A 1 -18.79 0.74 11.50
N LYS A 2 -17.97 -0.33 11.55
CA LYS A 2 -16.52 -0.22 11.36
C LYS A 2 -16.22 -0.20 9.85
N THR A 3 -15.52 0.82 9.39
CA THR A 3 -15.29 1.06 7.95
C THR A 3 -14.04 0.32 7.50
N VAL A 4 -14.17 -0.77 6.74
CA VAL A 4 -13.01 -1.43 6.10
C VAL A 4 -12.63 -0.62 4.87
N LYS A 5 -11.50 0.07 4.95
CA LYS A 5 -11.00 0.96 3.90
C LYS A 5 -9.82 0.30 3.21
N TYR A 6 -10.04 -0.08 1.95
CA TYR A 6 -9.03 -0.72 1.13
C TYR A 6 -8.01 0.29 0.65
N LEU A 7 -6.75 -0.12 0.69
CA LEU A 7 -5.67 0.66 0.16
C LEU A 7 -4.94 -0.13 -0.92
N ARG A 8 -5.01 0.40 -2.15
CA ARG A 8 -4.43 -0.21 -3.34
C ARG A 8 -3.18 0.58 -3.74
N PHE A 9 -2.05 -0.11 -3.80
CA PHE A 9 -0.84 0.40 -4.41
C PHE A 9 -0.26 -0.63 -5.36
N TYR A 10 -0.05 -0.20 -6.59
CA TYR A 10 0.61 -0.98 -7.61
C TYR A 10 2.04 -0.46 -7.80
N CYS A 11 3.03 -1.31 -7.57
CA CYS A 11 4.35 -1.17 -8.17
C CYS A 11 4.88 -2.56 -8.48
N SER A 12 4.51 -3.08 -9.66
CA SER A 12 5.05 -4.33 -10.20
C SER A 12 5.84 -4.00 -11.46
N LEU A 13 7.17 -3.94 -11.34
CA LEU A 13 8.07 -4.07 -12.48
C LEU A 13 9.23 -4.95 -12.02
N ARG A 14 9.18 -6.24 -12.36
CA ARG A 14 10.37 -7.10 -12.36
C ARG A 14 10.87 -7.18 -13.80
N GLY A 15 12.04 -6.59 -14.03
CA GLY A 15 12.72 -6.57 -15.32
C GLY A 15 12.63 -5.21 -16.00
N LYS A 16 13.78 -4.73 -16.47
CA LYS A 16 13.88 -3.53 -17.32
C LYS A 16 12.98 -3.74 -18.55
N ARG A 17 11.84 -3.06 -18.62
CA ARG A 17 11.11 -2.91 -19.88
C ARG A 17 10.64 -1.47 -20.01
N ARG A 18 11.09 -0.87 -21.11
CA ARG A 18 10.60 0.41 -21.64
C ARG A 18 9.09 0.27 -21.85
N LEU A 19 8.28 0.99 -21.08
CA LEU A 19 6.84 1.06 -21.27
C LEU A 19 6.55 2.03 -22.42
N THR A 20 6.28 1.49 -23.61
CA THR A 20 5.75 2.26 -24.74
C THR A 20 4.23 2.33 -24.59
N PHE A 21 3.71 3.51 -24.24
CA PHE A 21 2.28 3.77 -24.31
C PHE A 21 1.87 4.01 -25.76
N GLN A 22 0.98 3.17 -26.31
CA GLN A 22 0.24 3.50 -27.51
C GLN A 22 -1.15 4.00 -27.11
N PRO A 23 -1.65 5.10 -27.73
CA PRO A 23 -2.98 5.61 -27.45
C PRO A 23 -4.06 4.59 -27.88
N ILE A 24 -5.11 4.44 -27.05
CA ILE A 24 -6.23 3.50 -27.22
C ILE A 24 -7.33 4.08 -28.14
N PHE A 25 -7.17 5.30 -28.64
CA PHE A 25 -8.16 5.96 -29.52
C PHE A 25 -7.75 5.87 -31.00
N PRO A 26 -8.68 5.53 -31.91
CA PRO A 26 -8.46 5.78 -33.33
C PRO A 26 -8.55 7.30 -33.56
N LEU A 27 -7.42 7.96 -33.82
CA LEU A 27 -7.39 9.34 -34.30
C LEU A 27 -7.48 9.33 -35.83
N GLU A 28 -8.58 9.84 -36.36
CA GLU A 28 -8.57 10.41 -37.71
C GLU A 28 -7.78 11.73 -37.70
N PHE A 29 -7.09 11.99 -38.83
CA PHE A 29 -6.31 13.20 -39.18
C PHE A 29 -4.88 13.35 -38.62
N GLY A 30 -3.90 12.93 -39.43
CA GLY A 30 -2.93 13.87 -40.03
C GLY A 30 -1.80 14.48 -39.18
N VAL A 31 -1.55 14.01 -37.96
CA VAL A 31 -0.38 14.45 -37.16
C VAL A 31 0.61 13.30 -37.03
N GLY A 32 1.82 13.47 -37.54
CA GLY A 32 2.90 12.48 -37.40
C GLY A 32 3.15 12.15 -35.93
N MET A 33 2.95 10.88 -35.56
CA MET A 33 3.23 10.37 -34.23
C MET A 33 4.74 10.30 -33.99
N GLY A 34 5.35 11.44 -33.65
CA GLY A 34 6.66 11.46 -33.02
C GLY A 34 6.57 10.90 -31.61
N LEU A 35 7.58 10.14 -31.18
CA LEU A 35 7.73 9.73 -29.77
C LEU A 35 7.76 11.00 -28.90
N THR A 36 6.68 11.27 -28.17
CA THR A 36 6.52 12.51 -27.37
C THR A 36 7.29 12.48 -26.05
N GLY A 37 7.78 11.32 -25.63
CA GLY A 37 8.66 11.18 -24.48
C GLY A 37 8.86 9.73 -24.06
N THR A 38 9.98 9.45 -23.41
CA THR A 38 10.25 8.16 -22.75
C THR A 38 10.54 8.41 -21.28
N VAL A 39 9.80 7.72 -20.40
CA VAL A 39 10.10 7.70 -18.97
C VAL A 39 10.81 6.38 -18.67
N GLU A 40 12.05 6.47 -18.21
CA GLU A 40 12.73 5.32 -17.62
C GLU A 40 12.50 5.33 -16.11
N LEU A 41 11.88 4.27 -15.59
CA LEU A 41 11.78 4.01 -14.16
C LEU A 41 12.90 3.04 -13.79
N PRO A 42 14.05 3.52 -13.29
CA PRO A 42 15.13 2.65 -12.89
C PRO A 42 14.69 1.77 -11.73
N LEU A 43 14.87 0.46 -11.88
CA LEU A 43 14.75 -0.46 -10.77
C LEU A 43 15.98 -0.31 -9.87
N HIS A 44 15.80 0.37 -8.74
CA HIS A 44 16.81 0.42 -7.70
C HIS A 44 16.98 -0.97 -7.08
N ALA A 45 18.21 -1.50 -7.16
CA ALA A 45 18.59 -2.74 -6.48
C ALA A 45 19.01 -2.44 -5.04
N GLY A 46 18.71 -3.36 -4.13
CA GLY A 46 19.05 -3.25 -2.71
C GLY A 46 17.87 -2.90 -1.81
N GLY A 47 18.13 -2.94 -0.51
CA GLY A 47 17.18 -2.56 0.51
C GLY A 47 17.31 -1.08 0.89
N VAL A 48 16.29 -0.57 1.55
CA VAL A 48 16.32 0.77 2.13
C VAL A 48 17.36 0.81 3.26
N PRO A 49 18.25 1.81 3.30
CA PRO A 49 19.22 1.93 4.39
C PRO A 49 18.53 1.97 5.76
N ARG A 50 19.10 1.28 6.75
CA ARG A 50 18.54 1.20 8.12
C ARG A 50 18.35 2.58 8.76
N TRP A 51 19.27 3.51 8.51
CA TRP A 51 19.18 4.87 9.03
C TRP A 51 17.95 5.62 8.49
N LEU A 52 17.55 5.36 7.24
CA LEU A 52 16.38 5.98 6.63
C LEU A 52 15.11 5.40 7.25
N ILE A 53 15.03 4.06 7.35
CA ILE A 53 13.91 3.39 8.03
C ILE A 53 13.72 3.92 9.45
N SER A 54 14.80 4.10 10.22
CA SER A 54 14.71 4.66 11.57
C SER A 54 14.10 6.07 11.59
N ARG A 55 14.49 6.94 10.66
CA ARG A 55 13.93 8.30 10.53
C ARG A 55 12.47 8.27 10.07
N MET A 56 12.16 7.43 9.09
CA MET A 56 10.80 7.21 8.61
C MET A 56 9.86 6.77 9.73
N THR A 57 10.25 5.79 10.54
CA THR A 57 9.44 5.29 11.66
C THR A 57 9.17 6.38 12.69
N ARG A 58 10.18 7.18 13.03
CA ARG A 58 10.01 8.30 13.98
C ARG A 58 9.05 9.36 13.45
N LEU A 59 9.15 9.72 12.16
CA LEU A 59 8.27 10.71 11.55
C LEU A 59 6.85 10.17 11.38
N ALA A 60 6.71 8.94 10.88
CA ALA A 60 5.42 8.28 10.73
C ALA A 60 4.69 8.14 12.06
N LYS A 61 5.41 7.84 13.16
CA LYS A 61 4.85 7.86 14.52
C LYS A 61 4.24 9.22 14.83
N GLY A 62 5.02 10.30 14.71
CA GLY A 62 4.53 11.65 15.02
C GLY A 62 3.29 12.05 14.19
N VAL A 63 3.32 11.78 12.87
CA VAL A 63 2.19 12.10 11.99
C VAL A 63 0.95 11.28 12.34
N LEU A 64 1.09 9.96 12.53
CA LEU A 64 -0.04 9.08 12.83
C LEU A 64 -0.64 9.38 14.21
N THR A 65 0.18 9.67 15.22
CA THR A 65 -0.28 10.07 16.55
C THR A 65 -1.14 11.33 16.45
N ILE A 66 -0.64 12.41 15.83
CA ILE A 66 -1.38 13.66 15.68
C ILE A 66 -2.68 13.45 14.89
N MET A 67 -2.64 12.64 13.81
CA MET A 67 -3.85 12.36 13.02
C MET A 67 -4.93 11.65 13.84
N VAL A 68 -4.54 10.68 14.68
CA VAL A 68 -5.48 9.97 15.54
C VAL A 68 -6.00 10.88 16.65
N ASP A 69 -5.14 11.68 17.27
CA ASP A 69 -5.51 12.56 18.37
C ASP A 69 -6.48 13.68 17.91
N GLU A 70 -6.25 14.26 16.73
CA GLU A 70 -7.04 15.40 16.21
C GLU A 70 -8.29 14.98 15.42
N HIS A 71 -8.25 13.82 14.75
CA HIS A 71 -9.29 13.43 13.79
C HIS A 71 -9.85 12.02 14.00
N GLY A 72 -9.26 11.23 14.90
CA GLY A 72 -9.65 9.86 15.16
C GLY A 72 -9.20 8.87 14.10
N VAL A 73 -9.45 7.59 14.41
CA VAL A 73 -9.02 6.43 13.62
C VAL A 73 -9.66 6.38 12.23
N ASP A 74 -10.93 6.79 12.12
CA ASP A 74 -11.68 6.75 10.86
C ASP A 74 -11.10 7.66 9.77
N GLU A 75 -10.50 8.78 10.18
CA GLU A 75 -9.82 9.70 9.26
C GLU A 75 -8.51 9.10 8.77
N VAL A 76 -7.74 8.44 9.63
CA VAL A 76 -6.54 7.69 9.19
C VAL A 76 -6.92 6.68 8.13
N LEU A 77 -7.97 5.88 8.35
CA LEU A 77 -8.44 4.95 7.35
C LEU A 77 -8.88 5.65 6.05
N LYS A 78 -9.52 6.84 6.15
CA LYS A 78 -9.94 7.64 4.98
C LYS A 78 -8.75 8.06 4.14
N ARG A 79 -7.74 8.63 4.80
CA ARG A 79 -6.51 9.13 4.19
C ARG A 79 -5.70 8.02 3.58
N PHE A 80 -5.56 6.90 4.29
CA PHE A 80 -4.90 5.73 3.73
C PHE A 80 -5.67 5.18 2.56
N SER A 81 -7.01 5.24 2.46
CA SER A 81 -7.71 4.83 1.24
C SER A 81 -7.51 5.74 0.02
N ASP A 82 -6.99 6.96 0.20
CA ASP A 82 -6.69 7.88 -0.89
C ASP A 82 -5.27 7.61 -1.44
N PRO A 83 -5.13 7.15 -2.70
CA PRO A 83 -3.84 6.84 -3.28
C PRO A 83 -2.93 8.07 -3.42
N LEU A 84 -3.48 9.26 -3.64
CA LEU A 84 -2.69 10.49 -3.74
C LEU A 84 -2.17 10.91 -2.37
N TRP A 85 -3.02 10.81 -1.34
CA TRP A 85 -2.60 11.13 0.02
C TRP A 85 -1.49 10.19 0.50
N PHE A 86 -1.63 8.88 0.29
CA PHE A 86 -0.56 7.95 0.69
C PHE A 86 0.74 8.20 -0.08
N GLN A 87 0.67 8.53 -1.38
CA GLN A 87 1.86 8.87 -2.15
C GLN A 87 2.51 10.15 -1.61
N ALA A 88 1.72 11.16 -1.23
CA ALA A 88 2.25 12.34 -0.56
C ALA A 88 2.88 11.98 0.80
N PHE A 89 2.22 11.11 1.57
CA PHE A 89 2.71 10.65 2.86
C PHE A 89 4.03 9.88 2.72
N SER A 90 4.15 8.98 1.75
CA SER A 90 5.40 8.27 1.49
C SER A 90 6.54 9.21 1.10
N CYS A 91 6.26 10.23 0.28
CA CYS A 91 7.21 11.28 -0.05
C CYS A 91 7.65 12.08 1.18
N VAL A 92 6.71 12.45 2.07
CA VAL A 92 7.00 13.13 3.34
C VAL A 92 7.90 12.28 4.24
N LEU A 93 7.75 10.95 4.22
CA LEU A 93 8.65 10.05 4.96
C LEU A 93 10.06 9.97 4.36
N GLY A 94 10.31 10.55 3.19
CA GLY A 94 11.63 10.60 2.54
C GLY A 94 11.80 9.60 1.40
N PHE A 95 10.71 9.07 0.84
CA PHE A 95 10.74 8.40 -0.46
C PHE A 95 10.63 9.39 -1.61
N ASP A 96 11.14 9.01 -2.77
CA ASP A 96 10.90 9.74 -4.02
C ASP A 96 9.70 9.13 -4.76
N TRP A 97 9.05 9.95 -5.60
CA TRP A 97 7.82 9.60 -6.30
C TRP A 97 7.98 8.42 -7.26
N ASN A 98 9.19 8.24 -7.80
CA ASN A 98 9.54 7.20 -8.76
C ASN A 98 10.22 5.96 -8.14
N SER A 99 10.32 5.88 -6.81
CA SER A 99 10.98 4.74 -6.17
C SER A 99 10.11 3.49 -6.19
N SER A 100 10.68 2.36 -6.64
CA SER A 100 9.97 1.08 -6.70
C SER A 100 9.59 0.51 -5.34
N GLY A 101 10.23 1.00 -4.26
CA GLY A 101 10.01 0.55 -2.89
C GLY A 101 8.89 1.29 -2.15
N THR A 102 8.41 2.42 -2.68
CA THR A 102 7.60 3.42 -1.97
C THR A 102 6.46 2.81 -1.17
N THR A 103 5.60 2.03 -1.82
CA THR A 103 4.49 1.34 -1.16
C THR A 103 4.96 0.34 -0.11
N THR A 104 5.80 -0.60 -0.52
CA THR A 104 6.14 -1.74 0.35
C THR A 104 6.86 -1.32 1.61
N VAL A 105 7.68 -0.27 1.51
CA VAL A 105 8.43 0.28 2.63
C VAL A 105 7.55 1.16 3.49
N THR A 106 6.72 2.02 2.89
CA THR A 106 5.76 2.84 3.65
C THR A 106 4.83 1.95 4.47
N CYS A 107 4.27 0.89 3.88
CA CYS A 107 3.45 -0.08 4.62
C CYS A 107 4.25 -0.78 5.72
N ALA A 108 5.51 -1.14 5.49
CA ALA A 108 6.35 -1.77 6.52
C ALA A 108 6.65 -0.82 7.69
N VAL A 109 6.93 0.45 7.40
CA VAL A 109 7.14 1.50 8.41
C VAL A 109 5.87 1.73 9.20
N VAL A 110 4.73 1.92 8.53
CA VAL A 110 3.43 2.13 9.18
C VAL A 110 3.05 0.93 10.03
N LYS A 111 3.18 -0.30 9.52
CA LYS A 111 2.94 -1.53 10.31
C LYS A 111 3.81 -1.56 11.56
N SER A 112 5.09 -1.18 11.45
CA SER A 112 6.00 -1.12 12.60
C SER A 112 5.55 -0.09 13.63
N VAL A 113 5.06 1.08 13.21
CA VAL A 113 4.51 2.09 14.13
C VAL A 113 3.27 1.55 14.83
N LEU A 114 2.28 1.08 14.07
CA LEU A 114 1.01 0.57 14.60
C LEU A 114 1.17 -0.66 15.51
N ALA A 115 2.23 -1.46 15.31
CA ALA A 115 2.53 -2.57 16.20
C ALA A 115 3.00 -2.10 17.59
N ASN A 116 3.78 -1.02 17.66
CA ASN A 116 4.41 -0.54 18.90
C ASN A 116 3.62 0.56 19.62
N GLU A 117 2.74 1.28 18.91
CA GLU A 117 1.94 2.35 19.47
C GLU A 117 0.49 1.89 19.72
N ASN A 118 -0.14 2.42 20.78
CA ASN A 118 -1.54 2.15 21.09
C ASN A 118 -2.47 3.19 20.43
N LEU A 119 -2.56 3.16 19.10
CA LEU A 119 -3.36 4.12 18.32
C LEU A 119 -4.76 3.61 17.95
N GLY A 120 -5.19 2.45 18.49
CA GLY A 120 -6.45 1.81 18.10
C GLY A 120 -6.47 1.30 16.65
N LEU A 121 -5.29 1.21 16.02
CA LEU A 121 -5.09 0.78 14.64
C LEU A 121 -4.03 -0.30 14.59
N LYS A 122 -4.27 -1.31 13.76
CA LYS A 122 -3.33 -2.39 13.46
C LYS A 122 -3.30 -2.66 11.96
N MET A 123 -2.26 -3.37 11.52
CA MET A 123 -2.05 -3.67 10.11
C MET A 123 -1.61 -5.12 9.91
N ALA A 124 -2.35 -5.86 9.09
CA ALA A 124 -2.05 -7.23 8.68
C ALA A 124 -1.44 -7.28 7.28
N GLY A 125 -0.61 -8.29 7.01
CA GLY A 125 0.01 -8.56 5.72
C GLY A 125 1.39 -7.93 5.52
N GLY A 126 1.79 -7.77 4.26
CA GLY A 126 3.05 -7.17 3.88
C GLY A 126 3.53 -7.61 2.48
N LYS A 127 4.84 -7.54 2.28
CA LYS A 127 5.53 -7.90 1.02
C LYS A 127 5.96 -9.37 1.03
N GLY A 128 5.85 -10.04 -0.13
CA GLY A 128 6.27 -11.42 -0.33
C GLY A 128 5.56 -12.38 0.61
N PHE A 129 6.30 -13.24 1.31
CA PHE A 129 5.73 -14.21 2.24
C PHE A 129 4.78 -13.61 3.30
N LYS A 130 5.01 -12.35 3.71
CA LYS A 130 4.11 -11.67 4.67
C LYS A 130 2.71 -11.43 4.12
N SER A 131 2.54 -11.27 2.80
CA SER A 131 1.21 -11.14 2.18
C SER A 131 0.37 -12.41 2.40
N LEU A 132 1.02 -13.58 2.42
CA LEU A 132 0.37 -14.88 2.62
C LEU A 132 -0.07 -15.10 4.08
N GLN A 133 0.49 -14.36 5.04
CA GLN A 133 0.15 -14.47 6.46
C GLN A 133 -1.04 -13.59 6.86
N THR A 134 -1.55 -12.73 5.96
CA THR A 134 -2.59 -11.73 6.29
C THR A 134 -3.77 -12.33 7.06
N LEU A 135 -4.30 -13.48 6.63
CA LEU A 135 -5.45 -14.09 7.30
C LEU A 135 -5.15 -14.56 8.73
N LYS A 136 -3.97 -15.12 8.96
CA LYS A 136 -3.54 -15.55 10.30
C LYS A 136 -3.25 -14.35 11.20
N GLU A 137 -2.64 -13.31 10.65
CA GLU A 137 -2.43 -12.06 11.38
C GLU A 137 -3.78 -11.40 11.75
N LEU A 138 -4.80 -11.48 10.90
CA LEU A 138 -6.15 -10.99 11.23
C LEU A 138 -6.81 -11.76 12.38
N ASP A 139 -6.53 -13.06 12.54
CA ASP A 139 -7.01 -13.82 13.70
C ASP A 139 -6.40 -13.27 14.99
N VAL A 140 -5.07 -13.15 15.03
CA VAL A 140 -4.34 -12.61 16.18
C VAL A 140 -4.77 -11.18 16.50
N LEU A 141 -4.84 -10.31 15.50
CA LEU A 141 -5.27 -8.92 15.68
C LEU A 141 -6.74 -8.81 16.10
N GLY A 142 -7.58 -9.77 15.69
CA GLY A 142 -8.97 -9.85 16.12
C GLY A 142 -9.10 -10.07 17.62
N GLU A 143 -8.27 -10.94 18.18
CA GLU A 143 -8.17 -11.16 19.63
C GLU A 143 -7.60 -9.92 20.34
N GLU A 144 -6.49 -9.35 19.84
CA GLU A 144 -5.86 -8.16 20.44
C GLU A 144 -6.80 -6.95 20.50
N LEU A 145 -7.61 -6.74 19.46
CA LEU A 145 -8.55 -5.61 19.36
C LEU A 145 -9.95 -5.95 19.90
N ASN A 146 -10.15 -7.14 20.47
CA ASN A 146 -11.44 -7.63 20.95
C ASN A 146 -12.57 -7.50 19.90
N LEU A 147 -12.27 -7.85 18.64
CA LEU A 147 -13.23 -7.80 17.56
C LEU A 147 -14.19 -8.99 17.64
N ALA A 148 -15.47 -8.74 17.34
CA ALA A 148 -16.44 -9.83 17.17
C ALA A 148 -15.98 -10.78 16.05
N THR A 149 -16.19 -12.08 16.23
CA THR A 149 -15.80 -13.12 15.26
C THR A 149 -16.35 -12.82 13.86
N GLY A 150 -17.58 -12.32 13.75
CA GLY A 150 -18.17 -11.93 12.48
C GLY A 150 -17.43 -10.77 11.78
N SER A 151 -16.84 -9.84 12.54
CA SER A 151 -16.02 -8.76 11.98
C SER A 151 -14.69 -9.29 11.44
N VAL A 152 -14.04 -10.21 12.16
CA VAL A 152 -12.79 -10.86 11.70
C VAL A 152 -13.03 -11.65 10.42
N GLU A 153 -14.10 -12.45 10.36
CA GLU A 153 -14.45 -13.19 9.13
C GLU A 153 -14.83 -12.25 7.97
N GLY A 154 -15.48 -11.12 8.27
CA GLY A 154 -15.70 -10.04 7.31
C GLY A 154 -14.40 -9.50 6.71
N LEU A 155 -13.39 -9.24 7.56
CA LEU A 155 -12.05 -8.78 7.14
C LEU A 155 -11.31 -9.84 6.31
N LYS A 156 -11.40 -11.12 6.69
CA LYS A 156 -10.81 -12.22 5.91
C LYS A 156 -11.49 -12.36 4.55
N LYS A 157 -12.81 -12.25 4.48
CA LYS A 157 -13.56 -12.25 3.22
C LYS A 157 -13.14 -11.08 2.34
N ALA A 158 -13.08 -9.88 2.90
CA ALA A 158 -12.56 -8.68 2.27
C ALA A 158 -11.15 -8.90 1.69
N SER A 159 -10.24 -9.45 2.49
CA SER A 159 -8.88 -9.80 2.07
C SER A 159 -8.83 -10.70 0.83
N ARG A 160 -9.61 -11.80 0.86
CA ARG A 160 -9.63 -12.77 -0.24
C ARG A 160 -10.23 -12.17 -1.51
N LEU A 161 -11.30 -11.38 -1.36
CA LEU A 161 -11.95 -10.73 -2.50
C LEU A 161 -11.03 -9.70 -3.15
N SER A 162 -10.35 -8.86 -2.38
CA SER A 162 -9.42 -7.88 -2.96
C SER A 162 -8.23 -8.53 -3.63
N ALA A 163 -7.67 -9.59 -3.03
CA ALA A 163 -6.63 -10.38 -3.68
C ALA A 163 -7.14 -11.04 -4.98
N LYS A 164 -8.37 -11.55 -4.99
CA LYS A 164 -8.95 -12.13 -6.21
C LYS A 164 -9.17 -11.07 -7.29
N VAL A 165 -9.71 -9.91 -6.93
CA VAL A 165 -9.93 -8.79 -7.86
C VAL A 165 -8.61 -8.32 -8.45
N ASP A 166 -7.57 -8.15 -7.63
CA ASP A 166 -6.28 -7.69 -8.13
C ASP A 166 -5.66 -8.67 -9.13
N ASN A 167 -5.68 -9.97 -8.81
CA ASN A 167 -5.15 -11.02 -9.68
C ASN A 167 -5.99 -11.27 -10.95
N ALA A 168 -7.31 -11.00 -10.93
CA ALA A 168 -8.19 -11.24 -12.06
C ALA A 168 -8.37 -10.02 -12.98
N ALA A 169 -8.35 -8.81 -12.40
CA ALA A 169 -8.49 -7.56 -13.15
C ALA A 169 -7.19 -7.18 -13.86
N VAL A 170 -6.04 -7.44 -13.23
CA VAL A 170 -4.73 -7.17 -13.84
C VAL A 170 -4.22 -8.48 -14.44
N GLN A 171 -4.57 -8.73 -15.70
CA GLN A 171 -4.18 -9.95 -16.44
C GLN A 171 -2.74 -9.86 -16.96
N ASP A 172 -1.79 -9.54 -16.08
CA ASP A 172 -0.38 -9.38 -16.42
C ASP A 172 0.44 -10.68 -16.25
N GLY A 173 -0.19 -11.75 -15.76
CA GLY A 173 0.46 -13.04 -15.50
C GLY A 173 1.30 -13.08 -14.22
N TYR A 174 1.26 -12.03 -13.40
CA TYR A 174 1.97 -11.97 -12.13
C TYR A 174 1.04 -12.28 -10.95
N SER A 175 1.60 -12.91 -9.92
CA SER A 175 0.93 -13.10 -8.65
C SER A 175 1.13 -11.91 -7.72
N ILE A 176 0.17 -11.70 -6.81
CA ILE A 176 0.21 -10.62 -5.82
C ILE A 176 1.44 -10.73 -4.95
N TYR A 177 2.28 -9.71 -5.03
CA TYR A 177 3.52 -9.63 -4.29
C TYR A 177 3.42 -8.82 -3.00
N HIS A 178 2.39 -8.00 -2.85
CA HIS A 178 2.17 -7.17 -1.67
C HIS A 178 0.68 -7.09 -1.37
N HIS A 179 0.31 -7.40 -0.13
CA HIS A 179 -1.09 -7.33 0.31
C HIS A 179 -1.12 -6.91 1.78
N VAL A 180 -1.91 -5.89 2.09
CA VAL A 180 -1.98 -5.29 3.42
C VAL A 180 -3.43 -4.91 3.72
N ILE A 181 -3.83 -5.07 4.98
CA ILE A 181 -5.12 -4.62 5.51
C ILE A 181 -4.88 -3.79 6.76
N LEU A 182 -5.44 -2.58 6.81
CA LEU A 182 -5.58 -1.82 8.07
C LEU A 182 -6.86 -2.24 8.79
N VAL A 183 -6.77 -2.32 10.12
CA VAL A 183 -7.86 -2.77 11.01
C VAL A 183 -7.93 -1.85 12.23
N CYS A 184 -9.16 -1.56 12.69
CA CYS A 184 -9.50 -0.85 13.92
C CYS A 184 -10.74 -1.43 14.61
#